data_AF-A0A3N2PRM0-F1
#
_entry.id   AF-A0A3N2PRM0-F1
#
_cell.length_a   1.000
_cell.length_b   1.000
_cell.length_c   1.000
_cell.angle_alpha   90.00
_cell.angle_beta   90.00
_cell.angle_gamma   90.00
#
_symmetry.space_group_name_H-M   'P 1'
#
loop_
_entity.id
_entity.type
_entity.pdbx_description
1 polymer ?
#
loop_
_entity_poly.entity_id
_entity_poly.type
_entity_poly.pdbx_seq_one_letter_code
_entity_poly.pdbx_strand_id
1 'polypeptide(L)'
;MEFNVLLAILLALPLSGAHSWVERLRRLGLNGTMVGDPGYVRGFVSRLDPTFDDLRMQHHLPPNGRDAQLGILPTDRICRDSQRVSRSSDMFPRLQAWPGDFIALQHQENGHVTLPEASPHKEHGGTIYIYGTPNPSEDDALLSIHRVWNADGTGGDRRGSLLAVRPFDDGQCYQINDGQISIARQEAFKKVPADPQGADLWCQSDIRLPSDVCGAYTLYWVWEWPFKPDGLERPADIYTSCMDVDILPGIQQGEVSYVDGQDLNWAGIKQQMLAI
;
A
#
# COMPACT_ATOMS: atom_id res chain seq x y z
N MET A 1 27.34 -55.27 0.03
CA MET A 1 27.60 -54.17 -0.92
C MET A 1 26.45 -53.20 -0.76
N GLU A 2 26.58 -52.27 0.18
CA GLU A 2 25.51 -51.36 0.57
C GLU A 2 25.47 -50.17 -0.37
N PHE A 3 24.34 -49.97 -1.04
CA PHE A 3 24.06 -48.76 -1.80
C PHE A 3 23.33 -47.78 -0.88
N ASN A 4 24.07 -46.84 -0.28
CA ASN A 4 23.48 -45.66 0.34
C ASN A 4 23.06 -44.70 -0.77
N VAL A 5 21.78 -44.72 -1.13
CA VAL A 5 21.17 -43.69 -1.97
C VAL A 5 20.78 -42.52 -1.05
N LEU A 6 21.63 -41.48 -1.02
CA LEU A 6 21.24 -40.20 -0.45
C LEU A 6 20.17 -39.56 -1.35
N LEU A 7 18.92 -39.65 -0.92
CA LEU A 7 17.81 -38.91 -1.51
C LEU A 7 17.90 -37.46 -1.04
N ALA A 8 18.50 -36.59 -1.85
CA ALA A 8 18.42 -35.14 -1.64
C ALA A 8 16.99 -34.70 -1.94
N ILE A 9 16.16 -34.55 -0.90
CA ILE A 9 14.87 -33.88 -1.01
C ILE A 9 15.16 -32.40 -1.24
N LEU A 10 15.09 -31.98 -2.51
CA LEU A 10 15.06 -30.57 -2.87
C LEU A 10 13.70 -30.04 -2.38
N LEU A 11 13.67 -29.48 -1.17
CA LEU A 11 12.56 -28.66 -0.70
C LEU A 11 12.49 -27.46 -1.63
N ALA A 12 11.67 -27.56 -2.68
CA ALA A 12 11.15 -26.40 -3.38
C ALA A 12 10.27 -25.66 -2.36
N LEU A 13 10.90 -24.80 -1.55
CA LEU A 13 10.18 -23.80 -0.79
C LEU A 13 9.33 -23.05 -1.83
N PRO A 14 8.00 -22.97 -1.65
CA PRO A 14 7.22 -22.10 -2.51
C PRO A 14 7.86 -20.72 -2.38
N LEU A 15 8.31 -20.14 -3.49
CA LEU A 15 8.45 -18.70 -3.53
C LEU A 15 7.02 -18.18 -3.35
N SER A 16 6.63 -17.94 -2.10
CA SER A 16 5.41 -17.24 -1.77
C SER A 16 5.57 -15.86 -2.39
N GLY A 17 4.96 -15.65 -3.55
CA GLY A 17 4.92 -14.35 -4.19
C GLY A 17 4.26 -13.39 -3.21
N ALA A 18 4.95 -12.31 -2.87
CA ALA A 18 4.30 -11.25 -2.13
C ALA A 18 3.12 -10.70 -2.91
N HIS A 19 2.21 -10.11 -2.18
CA HIS A 19 1.13 -9.30 -2.70
C HIS A 19 0.98 -8.14 -1.73
N SER A 20 0.36 -7.06 -2.15
CA SER A 20 -0.23 -6.08 -1.26
C SER A 20 -1.00 -5.10 -2.13
N TRP A 21 -2.02 -4.50 -1.54
CA TRP A 21 -2.78 -3.39 -2.09
C TRP A 21 -3.35 -2.58 -0.93
N VAL A 22 -3.90 -1.40 -1.24
CA VAL A 22 -4.66 -0.62 -0.26
C VAL A 22 -6.01 -1.31 -0.04
N GLU A 23 -6.22 -1.82 1.17
CA GLU A 23 -7.44 -2.49 1.60
C GLU A 23 -8.54 -1.49 1.93
N ARG A 24 -8.17 -0.37 2.55
CA ARG A 24 -9.12 0.63 3.05
C ARG A 24 -8.49 2.01 3.15
N LEU A 25 -9.27 3.02 2.82
CA LEU A 25 -8.97 4.42 3.07
C LEU A 25 -9.84 4.96 4.19
N ARG A 26 -9.27 5.81 5.05
CA ARG A 26 -9.98 6.50 6.14
C ARG A 26 -9.51 7.92 6.25
N ARG A 27 -10.40 8.87 6.55
CA ARG A 27 -9.99 10.22 6.93
C ARG A 27 -9.41 10.21 8.33
N LEU A 28 -8.46 11.10 8.60
CA LEU A 28 -7.86 11.33 9.90
C LEU A 28 -8.20 12.75 10.36
N GLY A 29 -8.75 12.89 11.56
CA GLY A 29 -8.84 14.17 12.23
C GLY A 29 -7.44 14.70 12.56
N LEU A 30 -7.31 16.00 12.82
CA LEU A 30 -6.03 16.62 13.22
C LEU A 30 -5.49 16.09 14.56
N ASN A 31 -6.32 15.36 15.32
CA ASN A 31 -5.91 14.64 16.52
C ASN A 31 -5.31 13.24 16.23
N GLY A 32 -5.35 12.78 14.98
CA GLY A 32 -4.90 11.46 14.57
C GLY A 32 -5.95 10.35 14.64
N THR A 33 -7.21 10.63 15.00
CA THR A 33 -8.26 9.61 14.98
C THR A 33 -8.83 9.44 13.58
N MET A 34 -9.05 8.20 13.16
CA MET A 34 -9.81 7.88 11.95
C MET A 34 -11.28 8.23 12.12
N VAL A 35 -11.83 8.95 11.15
CA VAL A 35 -13.20 9.47 11.17
C VAL A 35 -13.93 9.21 9.86
N GLY A 36 -15.26 9.28 9.91
CA GLY A 36 -16.13 9.13 8.74
C GLY A 36 -16.29 7.68 8.27
N ASP A 37 -16.78 7.52 7.05
CA ASP A 37 -16.95 6.23 6.38
C ASP A 37 -15.68 5.82 5.61
N PRO A 38 -15.44 4.51 5.41
CA PRO A 38 -14.29 4.05 4.66
C PRO A 38 -14.45 4.29 3.16
N GLY A 39 -13.32 4.48 2.47
CA GLY A 39 -13.23 4.39 1.02
C GLY A 39 -12.40 3.18 0.58
N TYR A 40 -12.51 2.79 -0.68
CA TYR A 40 -11.85 1.61 -1.23
C TYR A 40 -11.21 1.87 -2.58
N VAL A 41 -10.29 1.00 -2.97
CA VAL A 41 -9.69 0.99 -4.31
C VAL A 41 -10.72 0.69 -5.39
N ARG A 42 -10.43 1.09 -6.63
CA ARG A 42 -11.30 0.80 -7.78
C ARG A 42 -11.49 -0.72 -7.90
N GLY A 43 -12.70 -1.15 -8.21
CA GLY A 43 -13.00 -2.58 -8.39
C GLY A 43 -12.66 -3.48 -7.19
N PHE A 44 -12.70 -2.94 -5.97
CA PHE A 44 -12.43 -3.68 -4.73
C PHE A 44 -13.30 -4.94 -4.59
N VAL A 45 -12.67 -6.02 -4.15
CA VAL A 45 -13.32 -7.29 -3.82
C VAL A 45 -13.00 -7.60 -2.36
N SER A 46 -14.04 -7.75 -1.54
CA SER A 46 -13.88 -8.03 -0.11
C SER A 46 -13.26 -9.42 0.11
N ARG A 47 -12.37 -9.53 1.11
CA ARG A 47 -11.85 -10.81 1.61
C ARG A 47 -12.94 -11.73 2.19
N LEU A 48 -14.12 -11.18 2.51
CA LEU A 48 -15.29 -11.95 2.95
C LEU A 48 -16.12 -12.51 1.78
N ASP A 49 -15.83 -12.10 0.55
CA ASP A 49 -16.45 -12.70 -0.64
C ASP A 49 -15.97 -14.16 -0.77
N PRO A 50 -16.87 -15.16 -0.85
CA PRO A 50 -16.48 -16.57 -0.99
C PRO A 50 -15.64 -16.88 -2.24
N THR A 51 -15.65 -15.98 -3.22
CA THR A 51 -14.89 -16.07 -4.46
C THR A 51 -13.61 -15.23 -4.44
N PHE A 52 -13.24 -14.68 -3.29
CA PHE A 52 -12.02 -13.89 -3.13
C PHE A 52 -10.78 -14.76 -3.35
N ASP A 53 -9.83 -14.20 -4.09
CA ASP A 53 -8.45 -14.64 -4.19
C ASP A 53 -7.58 -13.38 -4.37
N ASP A 54 -6.32 -13.45 -3.94
CA ASP A 54 -5.44 -12.27 -3.94
C ASP A 54 -5.15 -11.76 -5.36
N LEU A 55 -5.19 -12.62 -6.39
CA LEU A 55 -4.92 -12.25 -7.79
C LEU A 55 -6.01 -11.33 -8.35
N ARG A 56 -7.19 -11.27 -7.73
CA ARG A 56 -8.27 -10.34 -8.10
C ARG A 56 -7.94 -8.90 -7.75
N MET A 57 -7.11 -8.68 -6.74
CA MET A 57 -6.71 -7.35 -6.27
C MET A 57 -5.26 -7.01 -6.63
N GLN A 58 -4.37 -8.00 -6.57
CA GLN A 58 -2.95 -7.82 -6.85
C GLN A 58 -2.72 -7.30 -8.28
N HIS A 59 -1.87 -6.28 -8.38
CA HIS A 59 -1.24 -5.85 -9.62
C HIS A 59 0.27 -5.86 -9.43
N HIS A 60 0.92 -6.92 -9.90
CA HIS A 60 2.36 -7.13 -9.77
C HIS A 60 3.09 -6.74 -11.07
N LEU A 61 4.15 -5.96 -10.95
CA LEU A 61 4.99 -5.47 -12.03
C LEU A 61 6.47 -5.76 -11.72
N PRO A 62 7.22 -6.36 -12.66
CA PRO A 62 6.75 -6.95 -13.92
C PRO A 62 5.72 -8.07 -13.71
N PRO A 63 4.74 -8.27 -14.62
CA PRO A 63 3.76 -9.34 -14.50
C PRO A 63 4.41 -10.71 -14.42
N ASN A 64 3.80 -11.59 -13.62
CA ASN A 64 4.24 -12.97 -13.44
C ASN A 64 4.37 -13.69 -14.79
N GLY A 65 5.48 -14.42 -14.97
CA GLY A 65 5.77 -15.14 -16.21
C GLY A 65 6.42 -14.31 -17.32
N ARG A 66 6.64 -13.00 -17.11
CA ARG A 66 7.49 -12.22 -18.02
C ARG A 66 8.95 -12.66 -17.92
N ASP A 67 9.64 -12.67 -19.06
CA ASP A 67 11.09 -12.79 -19.10
C ASP A 67 11.75 -11.71 -18.23
N ALA A 68 12.49 -12.13 -17.21
CA ALA A 68 13.16 -11.24 -16.27
C ALA A 68 14.07 -10.22 -16.95
N GLN A 69 14.63 -10.54 -18.13
CA GLN A 69 15.49 -9.63 -18.89
C GLN A 69 14.75 -8.42 -19.46
N LEU A 70 13.42 -8.52 -19.65
CA LEU A 70 12.60 -7.42 -20.15
C LEU A 70 12.27 -6.40 -19.07
N GLY A 71 12.26 -6.82 -17.80
CA GLY A 71 11.89 -5.98 -16.67
C GLY A 71 10.53 -5.29 -16.83
N ILE A 72 10.47 -4.04 -16.37
CA ILE A 72 9.29 -3.17 -16.50
C ILE A 72 9.33 -2.50 -17.87
N LEU A 73 8.24 -2.62 -18.62
CA LEU A 73 8.10 -2.07 -19.95
C LEU A 73 7.40 -0.70 -19.93
N PRO A 74 7.64 0.18 -20.92
CA PRO A 74 6.92 1.45 -21.05
C PRO A 74 5.40 1.30 -21.18
N THR A 75 4.93 0.13 -21.59
CA THR A 75 3.49 -0.19 -21.73
C THR A 75 2.86 -0.73 -20.44
N ASP A 76 3.65 -0.98 -19.38
CA ASP A 76 3.11 -1.47 -18.12
C ASP A 76 2.29 -0.38 -17.45
N ARG A 77 0.99 -0.64 -17.34
CA ARG A 77 0.04 0.28 -16.71
C ARG A 77 0.27 0.31 -15.20
N ILE A 78 0.16 1.51 -14.63
CA ILE A 78 0.25 1.70 -13.18
C ILE A 78 -0.99 1.14 -12.49
N CYS A 79 -2.15 1.13 -13.15
CA CYS A 79 -3.38 0.54 -12.63
C CYS A 79 -3.59 -0.87 -13.18
N ARG A 80 -4.11 -1.75 -12.32
CA ARG A 80 -4.70 -3.02 -12.75
C ARG A 80 -5.79 -2.79 -13.79
N ASP A 81 -6.04 -3.75 -14.67
CA ASP A 81 -7.12 -3.66 -15.66
C ASP A 81 -8.48 -3.35 -15.03
N SER A 82 -8.82 -3.97 -13.89
CA SER A 82 -10.06 -3.68 -13.14
C SER A 82 -10.08 -2.30 -12.45
N GLN A 83 -8.93 -1.62 -12.41
CA GLN A 83 -8.72 -0.33 -11.75
C GLN A 83 -8.41 0.80 -12.74
N ARG A 84 -8.40 0.54 -14.06
CA ARG A 84 -8.14 1.58 -15.08
C ARG A 84 -9.26 2.60 -15.15
N VAL A 85 -10.51 2.11 -15.12
CA VAL A 85 -11.70 2.96 -15.14
C VAL A 85 -12.07 3.34 -13.71
N SER A 86 -12.35 4.63 -13.48
CA SER A 86 -12.82 5.14 -12.20
C SER A 86 -14.25 4.66 -11.91
N ARG A 87 -14.39 3.42 -11.44
CA ARG A 87 -15.65 2.80 -11.01
C ARG A 87 -15.57 2.37 -9.55
N SER A 88 -16.55 2.79 -8.77
CA SER A 88 -16.82 2.32 -7.42
C SER A 88 -18.17 1.60 -7.39
N SER A 89 -18.39 0.81 -6.35
CA SER A 89 -19.71 0.23 -6.06
C SER A 89 -20.31 0.93 -4.85
N ASP A 90 -21.64 0.89 -4.70
CA ASP A 90 -22.28 1.46 -3.51
C ASP A 90 -21.84 0.76 -2.22
N MET A 91 -21.47 -0.53 -2.29
CA MET A 91 -20.95 -1.29 -1.15
C MET A 91 -19.50 -0.93 -0.80
N PHE A 92 -18.72 -0.53 -1.80
CA PHE A 92 -17.31 -0.15 -1.66
C PHE A 92 -17.10 1.21 -2.35
N PRO A 93 -17.54 2.30 -1.70
CA PRO A 93 -17.51 3.62 -2.27
C PRO A 93 -16.09 4.19 -2.29
N ARG A 94 -15.92 5.26 -3.05
CA ARG A 94 -14.73 6.13 -2.95
C ARG A 94 -14.72 6.81 -1.58
N LEU A 95 -13.53 7.16 -1.10
CA LEU A 95 -13.44 7.96 0.13
C LEU A 95 -14.01 9.35 -0.17
N GLN A 96 -14.92 9.84 0.66
CA GLN A 96 -15.27 11.25 0.66
C GLN A 96 -14.33 11.99 1.61
N ALA A 97 -13.70 13.09 1.17
CA ALA A 97 -12.79 13.90 1.98
C ALA A 97 -12.80 15.38 1.57
N TRP A 98 -12.20 16.25 2.36
CA TRP A 98 -12.01 17.67 2.05
C TRP A 98 -10.58 17.94 1.56
N PRO A 99 -10.36 19.02 0.79
CA PRO A 99 -9.02 19.53 0.54
C PRO A 99 -8.28 19.74 1.87
N GLY A 100 -7.00 19.39 1.92
CA GLY A 100 -6.17 19.52 3.13
C GLY A 100 -6.40 18.45 4.21
N ASP A 101 -7.37 17.55 4.05
CA ASP A 101 -7.56 16.43 4.99
C ASP A 101 -6.34 15.52 5.03
N PHE A 102 -6.13 14.91 6.19
CA PHE A 102 -5.30 13.73 6.30
C PHE A 102 -6.12 12.49 5.98
N ILE A 103 -5.50 11.54 5.29
CA ILE A 103 -6.10 10.24 5.03
C ILE A 103 -5.08 9.13 5.29
N ALA A 104 -5.57 8.03 5.85
CA ALA A 104 -4.85 6.79 6.04
C ALA A 104 -5.15 5.83 4.90
N LEU A 105 -4.11 5.29 4.28
CA LEU A 105 -4.17 4.20 3.32
C LEU A 105 -3.67 2.94 4.04
N GLN A 106 -4.60 2.05 4.40
CA GLN A 106 -4.29 0.83 5.13
C GLN A 106 -4.09 -0.32 4.17
N HIS A 107 -3.05 -1.13 4.39
CA HIS A 107 -2.66 -2.25 3.56
C HIS A 107 -2.26 -3.47 4.41
N GLN A 108 -2.31 -4.65 3.79
CA GLN A 108 -2.02 -5.94 4.42
C GLN A 108 -0.72 -6.56 3.89
N GLU A 109 -0.52 -7.86 4.16
CA GLU A 109 0.71 -8.63 3.92
C GLU A 109 1.84 -8.32 4.91
N ASN A 110 1.43 -8.02 6.14
CA ASN A 110 2.26 -7.74 7.30
C ASN A 110 3.17 -8.92 7.69
N GLY A 111 2.94 -10.12 7.16
CA GLY A 111 3.89 -11.23 7.23
C GLY A 111 5.27 -10.85 6.69
N HIS A 112 5.36 -10.07 5.60
CA HIS A 112 6.66 -9.59 5.06
C HIS A 112 7.38 -8.60 5.98
N VAL A 113 6.66 -8.05 6.96
CA VAL A 113 7.19 -7.12 7.96
C VAL A 113 7.56 -7.85 9.26
N THR A 114 6.75 -8.82 9.66
CA THR A 114 6.91 -9.53 10.94
C THR A 114 7.69 -10.84 10.85
N LEU A 115 7.88 -11.36 9.64
CA LEU A 115 8.68 -12.55 9.30
C LEU A 115 9.63 -12.23 8.12
N PRO A 116 10.54 -11.24 8.22
CA PRO A 116 11.44 -10.87 7.13
C PRO A 116 12.34 -12.02 6.66
N GLU A 117 12.60 -13.01 7.52
CA GLU A 117 13.33 -14.24 7.18
C GLU A 117 12.63 -15.11 6.13
N ALA A 118 11.32 -14.93 5.92
CA ALA A 118 10.60 -15.58 4.83
C ALA A 118 10.96 -14.99 3.45
N SER A 119 11.66 -13.85 3.41
CA SER A 119 12.09 -13.18 2.17
C SER A 119 13.56 -12.74 2.28
N PRO A 120 14.50 -13.67 2.49
CA PRO A 120 15.88 -13.36 2.87
C PRO A 120 16.68 -12.66 1.75
N HIS A 121 16.15 -12.69 0.52
CA HIS A 121 16.72 -12.06 -0.67
C HIS A 121 16.29 -10.59 -0.85
N LYS A 122 15.41 -10.06 0.00
CA LYS A 122 14.92 -8.68 -0.05
C LYS A 122 15.69 -7.78 0.91
N GLU A 123 15.97 -6.54 0.49
CA GLU A 123 16.84 -5.63 1.25
C GLU A 123 16.19 -5.16 2.56
N HIS A 124 14.92 -4.77 2.47
CA HIS A 124 14.06 -4.34 3.58
C HIS A 124 12.60 -4.66 3.23
N GLY A 125 11.61 -4.24 4.03
CA GLY A 125 10.18 -4.44 3.74
C GLY A 125 9.63 -3.69 2.51
N GLY A 126 10.47 -2.95 1.79
CA GLY A 126 10.10 -2.10 0.65
C GLY A 126 9.68 -0.68 1.04
N THR A 127 9.42 0.13 0.02
CA THR A 127 9.09 1.55 0.10
C THR A 127 7.81 1.83 -0.67
N ILE A 128 6.90 2.58 -0.06
CA ILE A 128 5.65 3.04 -0.65
C ILE A 128 5.85 4.45 -1.20
N TYR A 129 5.40 4.66 -2.43
CA TYR A 129 5.29 5.96 -3.10
C TYR A 129 3.82 6.23 -3.37
N ILE A 130 3.34 7.41 -2.97
CA ILE A 130 1.95 7.80 -3.16
C ILE A 130 1.92 9.03 -4.04
N TYR A 131 1.30 8.89 -5.21
CA TYR A 131 1.11 9.98 -6.16
C TYR A 131 -0.36 10.38 -6.20
N GLY A 132 -0.62 11.62 -6.58
CA GLY A 132 -1.98 12.13 -6.74
C GLY A 132 -2.17 13.00 -7.97
N THR A 133 -3.36 12.95 -8.57
CA THR A 133 -3.71 13.76 -9.74
C THR A 133 -5.21 14.05 -9.82
N PRO A 134 -5.62 15.26 -10.23
CA PRO A 134 -6.99 15.55 -10.62
C PRO A 134 -7.31 15.14 -12.07
N ASN A 135 -6.31 14.75 -12.86
CA ASN A 135 -6.42 14.47 -14.30
C ASN A 135 -5.87 13.07 -14.62
N PRO A 136 -6.43 11.97 -14.08
CA PRO A 136 -5.95 10.62 -14.34
C PRO A 136 -6.18 10.21 -15.80
N SER A 137 -5.38 9.25 -16.28
CA SER A 137 -5.61 8.57 -17.56
C SER A 137 -5.74 7.07 -17.36
N GLU A 138 -6.66 6.42 -18.08
CA GLU A 138 -6.79 4.95 -18.09
C GLU A 138 -5.55 4.26 -18.67
N ASP A 139 -4.69 5.01 -19.35
CA ASP A 139 -3.45 4.55 -19.95
C ASP A 139 -2.20 5.00 -19.20
N ASP A 140 -2.33 5.53 -17.98
CA ASP A 140 -1.19 5.90 -17.16
C ASP A 140 -0.23 4.71 -16.97
N ALA A 141 1.03 4.89 -17.37
CA ALA A 141 2.07 3.87 -17.29
C ALA A 141 2.93 4.07 -16.05
N LEU A 142 3.39 2.97 -15.46
CA LEU A 142 4.24 3.01 -14.26
C LEU A 142 5.49 3.87 -14.52
N LEU A 143 6.19 3.64 -15.64
CA LEU A 143 7.43 4.35 -15.96
C LEU A 143 7.23 5.84 -16.35
N SER A 144 6.00 6.29 -16.60
CA SER A 144 5.72 7.72 -16.81
C SER A 144 5.46 8.50 -15.52
N ILE A 145 5.24 7.80 -14.40
CA ILE A 145 4.80 8.39 -13.13
C ILE A 145 5.77 8.06 -12.01
N HIS A 146 6.04 6.78 -11.78
CA HIS A 146 6.86 6.32 -10.66
C HIS A 146 8.30 6.80 -10.81
N ARG A 147 8.80 7.53 -9.79
CA ARG A 147 10.11 8.22 -9.78
C ARG A 147 10.27 9.28 -10.89
N VAL A 148 9.18 9.67 -11.54
CA VAL A 148 9.14 10.72 -12.58
C VAL A 148 8.33 11.92 -12.09
N TRP A 149 7.14 11.70 -11.56
CA TRP A 149 6.39 12.72 -10.84
C TRP A 149 7.11 13.03 -9.51
N ASN A 150 7.17 14.31 -9.16
CA ASN A 150 7.89 14.82 -8.00
C ASN A 150 6.96 15.67 -7.11
N ALA A 151 7.44 16.01 -5.91
CA ALA A 151 6.64 16.77 -4.94
C ALA A 151 6.26 18.18 -5.45
N ASP A 152 7.12 18.79 -6.29
CA ASP A 152 6.88 20.10 -6.89
C ASP A 152 5.81 20.09 -8.01
N GLY A 153 5.32 18.91 -8.42
CA GLY A 153 4.38 18.77 -9.53
C GLY A 153 4.94 19.16 -10.90
N THR A 154 6.28 19.24 -11.03
CA THR A 154 6.97 19.64 -12.27
C THR A 154 7.45 18.45 -13.10
N GLY A 155 7.46 17.27 -12.50
CA GLY A 155 7.91 16.03 -13.10
C GLY A 155 6.96 15.45 -14.15
N GLY A 156 7.52 14.68 -15.08
CA GLY A 156 6.76 14.03 -16.16
C GLY A 156 5.94 15.01 -16.98
N ASP A 157 4.66 14.70 -17.15
CA ASP A 157 3.67 15.50 -17.89
C ASP A 157 2.94 16.53 -17.02
N ARG A 158 3.34 16.70 -15.75
CA ARG A 158 2.83 17.71 -14.82
C ARG A 158 1.34 17.61 -14.51
N ARG A 159 0.72 16.45 -14.74
CA ARG A 159 -0.68 16.23 -14.36
C ARG A 159 -0.86 15.90 -12.89
N GLY A 160 0.20 15.55 -12.17
CA GLY A 160 0.13 15.21 -10.76
C GLY A 160 1.48 15.36 -10.07
N SER A 161 1.54 14.89 -8.83
CA SER A 161 2.70 15.04 -7.96
C SER A 161 2.90 13.82 -7.06
N LEU A 162 4.10 13.72 -6.49
CA LEU A 162 4.40 12.80 -5.40
C LEU A 162 3.93 13.42 -4.09
N LEU A 163 2.97 12.78 -3.41
CA LEU A 163 2.40 13.26 -2.15
C LEU A 163 3.20 12.77 -0.94
N ALA A 164 3.68 11.53 -0.98
CA ALA A 164 4.44 10.95 0.11
C ALA A 164 5.34 9.80 -0.33
N VAL A 165 6.43 9.64 0.40
CA VAL A 165 7.24 8.42 0.45
C VAL A 165 7.18 7.87 1.87
N ARG A 166 6.87 6.59 2.03
CA ARG A 166 6.69 5.92 3.32
C ARG A 166 7.36 4.55 3.31
N PRO A 167 7.89 4.05 4.43
CA PRO A 167 8.24 2.64 4.52
C PRO A 167 6.96 1.78 4.42
N PHE A 168 7.06 0.58 3.84
CA PHE A 168 5.93 -0.36 3.84
C PHE A 168 5.58 -0.84 5.26
N ASP A 169 6.61 -1.03 6.07
CA ASP A 169 6.54 -1.22 7.51
C ASP A 169 6.38 0.13 8.22
N ASP A 170 5.20 0.40 8.78
CA ASP A 170 4.93 1.63 9.53
C ASP A 170 5.54 1.67 10.94
N GLY A 171 6.20 0.57 11.35
CA GLY A 171 6.90 0.44 12.62
C GLY A 171 6.03 -0.09 13.77
N GLN A 172 4.71 -0.17 13.60
CA GLN A 172 3.79 -0.66 14.63
C GLN A 172 2.93 -1.84 14.19
N CYS A 173 2.64 -1.96 12.90
CA CYS A 173 1.77 -2.99 12.34
C CYS A 173 2.30 -4.41 12.56
N TYR A 174 1.41 -5.39 12.64
CA TYR A 174 1.80 -6.80 12.76
C TYR A 174 0.75 -7.73 12.21
N GLN A 175 1.21 -8.86 11.67
CA GLN A 175 0.42 -10.08 11.55
C GLN A 175 0.79 -10.98 12.73
N ILE A 176 -0.20 -11.56 13.39
CA ILE A 176 0.04 -12.45 14.53
C ILE A 176 0.72 -13.73 14.03
N ASN A 177 1.90 -14.01 14.57
CA ASN A 177 2.67 -15.22 14.35
C ASN A 177 3.68 -15.40 15.50
N ASP A 178 4.43 -16.51 15.45
CA ASP A 178 5.41 -16.87 16.49
C ASP A 178 6.79 -16.20 16.30
N GLY A 179 6.92 -15.31 15.31
CA GLY A 179 8.13 -14.55 15.04
C GLY A 179 8.39 -13.49 16.12
N GLN A 180 9.67 -13.25 16.44
CA GLN A 180 10.06 -12.32 17.52
C GLN A 180 9.56 -10.89 17.28
N ILE A 181 9.52 -10.43 16.03
CA ILE A 181 9.02 -9.09 15.68
C ILE A 181 7.52 -9.00 15.96
N SER A 182 6.74 -10.00 15.55
CA SER A 182 5.30 -10.05 15.82
C SER A 182 5.02 -10.02 17.32
N ILE A 183 5.69 -10.89 18.10
CA ILE A 183 5.51 -10.96 19.56
C ILE A 183 5.86 -9.61 20.22
N ALA A 184 6.98 -8.99 19.84
CA ALA A 184 7.37 -7.69 20.39
C ALA A 184 6.38 -6.58 20.05
N ARG A 185 5.84 -6.56 18.81
CA ARG A 185 4.85 -5.56 18.40
C ARG A 185 3.49 -5.78 19.03
N GLN A 186 3.05 -7.02 19.21
CA GLN A 186 1.83 -7.33 19.96
C GLN A 186 1.92 -6.82 21.41
N GLU A 187 3.11 -6.89 22.03
CA GLU A 187 3.32 -6.36 23.39
C GLU A 187 3.36 -4.82 23.43
N ALA A 188 4.04 -4.19 22.47
CA ALA A 188 4.21 -2.74 22.41
C ALA A 188 2.95 -2.00 21.90
N PHE A 189 2.22 -2.62 20.98
CA PHE A 189 1.10 -2.04 20.22
C PHE A 189 -0.16 -2.89 20.41
N LYS A 190 -0.52 -3.11 21.68
CA LYS A 190 -1.72 -3.86 22.07
C LYS A 190 -2.98 -3.16 21.55
N LYS A 191 -3.85 -3.94 20.94
CA LYS A 191 -5.18 -3.49 20.52
C LYS A 191 -6.23 -4.57 20.75
N VAL A 192 -7.48 -4.15 20.88
CA VAL A 192 -8.62 -5.09 20.92
C VAL A 192 -8.92 -5.53 19.48
N PRO A 193 -9.09 -6.83 19.19
CA PRO A 193 -9.47 -7.26 17.86
C PRO A 193 -10.73 -6.57 17.36
N ALA A 194 -10.72 -6.10 16.11
CA ALA A 194 -11.86 -5.39 15.51
C ALA A 194 -11.89 -5.59 14.00
N ASP A 195 -13.09 -5.81 13.45
CA ASP A 195 -13.27 -5.93 12.01
C ASP A 195 -12.95 -4.61 11.28
N PRO A 196 -12.41 -4.67 10.06
CA PRO A 196 -12.05 -5.88 9.30
C PRO A 196 -10.65 -6.43 9.62
N GLN A 197 -9.87 -5.77 10.48
CA GLN A 197 -8.46 -6.14 10.73
C GLN A 197 -8.34 -7.42 11.58
N GLY A 198 -9.38 -7.77 12.32
CA GLY A 198 -9.35 -8.87 13.27
C GLY A 198 -8.33 -8.61 14.36
N ALA A 199 -7.53 -9.62 14.69
CA ALA A 199 -6.50 -9.53 15.74
C ALA A 199 -5.20 -8.88 15.24
N ASP A 200 -4.94 -8.91 13.93
CA ASP A 200 -3.78 -8.26 13.30
C ASP A 200 -3.94 -6.74 13.28
N LEU A 201 -2.82 -6.01 13.29
CA LEU A 201 -2.82 -4.55 13.09
C LEU A 201 -2.27 -4.26 11.71
N TRP A 202 -3.12 -3.83 10.77
CA TRP A 202 -2.73 -3.53 9.38
C TRP A 202 -1.69 -2.43 9.30
N CYS A 203 -0.81 -2.52 8.31
CA CYS A 203 0.15 -1.46 8.04
C CYS A 203 -0.53 -0.27 7.37
N GLN A 204 0.07 0.91 7.48
CA GLN A 204 -0.56 2.14 7.06
C GLN A 204 0.41 3.18 6.50
N SER A 205 -0.06 3.89 5.48
CA SER A 205 0.58 5.10 4.96
C SER A 205 -0.39 6.29 5.01
N ASP A 206 -0.03 7.29 5.79
CA ASP A 206 -0.77 8.53 5.97
C ASP A 206 -0.21 9.63 5.06
N ILE A 207 -1.13 10.34 4.42
CA ILE A 207 -0.85 11.49 3.57
C ILE A 207 -1.78 12.65 3.92
N ARG A 208 -1.35 13.87 3.58
CA ARG A 208 -2.21 15.05 3.55
C ARG A 208 -2.59 15.34 2.10
N LEU A 209 -3.88 15.46 1.83
CA LEU A 209 -4.36 15.87 0.51
C LEU A 209 -3.96 17.34 0.25
N PRO A 210 -3.68 17.73 -1.00
CA PRO A 210 -3.45 19.12 -1.31
C PRO A 210 -4.63 20.00 -0.91
N SER A 211 -4.38 21.28 -0.62
CA SER A 211 -5.41 22.21 -0.15
C SER A 211 -6.27 22.81 -1.27
N ASP A 212 -5.87 22.61 -2.52
CA ASP A 212 -6.45 23.25 -3.72
C ASP A 212 -7.10 22.25 -4.69
N VAL A 213 -7.26 20.99 -4.30
CA VAL A 213 -7.96 19.98 -5.11
C VAL A 213 -9.48 20.10 -4.98
N CYS A 214 -10.20 19.60 -5.98
CA CYS A 214 -11.66 19.53 -6.00
C CYS A 214 -12.15 18.40 -6.92
N GLY A 215 -13.43 18.03 -6.81
CA GLY A 215 -14.00 16.97 -7.64
C GLY A 215 -13.41 15.60 -7.30
N ALA A 216 -13.21 14.74 -8.29
CA ALA A 216 -12.56 13.45 -8.09
C ALA A 216 -11.03 13.61 -8.13
N TYR A 217 -10.34 13.05 -7.14
CA TYR A 217 -8.88 13.06 -7.05
C TYR A 217 -8.35 11.62 -7.00
N THR A 218 -7.53 11.25 -7.98
CA THR A 218 -6.96 9.90 -8.07
C THR A 218 -5.68 9.80 -7.29
N LEU A 219 -5.51 8.68 -6.58
CA LEU A 219 -4.26 8.31 -5.93
C LEU A 219 -3.70 7.04 -6.56
N TYR A 220 -2.39 7.04 -6.76
CA TYR A 220 -1.60 5.87 -7.15
C TYR A 220 -0.71 5.48 -5.97
N TRP A 221 -0.98 4.32 -5.39
CA TRP A 221 -0.14 3.72 -4.35
C TRP A 221 0.80 2.71 -5.01
N VAL A 222 2.10 2.85 -4.81
CA VAL A 222 3.14 2.02 -5.43
C VAL A 222 4.08 1.50 -4.34
N TRP A 223 4.04 0.21 -4.05
CA TRP A 223 5.01 -0.46 -3.20
C TRP A 223 6.13 -1.05 -4.05
N GLU A 224 7.34 -0.55 -3.86
CA GLU A 224 8.56 -1.03 -4.49
C GLU A 224 9.35 -1.86 -3.48
N TRP A 225 9.64 -3.13 -3.82
CA TRP A 225 10.29 -4.08 -2.93
C TRP A 225 11.59 -4.63 -3.54
N PRO A 226 12.74 -4.00 -3.24
CA PRO A 226 14.01 -4.29 -3.91
C PRO A 226 14.67 -5.58 -3.40
N PHE A 227 15.41 -6.22 -4.30
CA PHE A 227 16.31 -7.33 -3.98
C PHE A 227 17.59 -6.81 -3.33
N LYS A 228 18.19 -7.60 -2.44
CA LYS A 228 19.55 -7.35 -1.93
C LYS A 228 20.53 -7.29 -3.10
N PRO A 229 21.52 -6.39 -3.07
CA PRO A 229 22.61 -6.41 -4.03
C PRO A 229 23.39 -7.74 -3.93
N ASP A 230 23.33 -8.55 -4.97
CA ASP A 230 24.05 -9.82 -5.09
C ASP A 230 24.84 -9.95 -6.40
N GLY A 231 25.05 -8.82 -7.09
CA GLY A 231 25.74 -8.76 -8.38
C GLY A 231 24.86 -9.12 -9.59
N LEU A 232 23.59 -9.48 -9.38
CA LEU A 232 22.61 -9.64 -10.44
C LEU A 232 21.70 -8.42 -10.49
N GLU A 233 21.67 -7.73 -11.64
CA GLU A 233 20.66 -6.69 -11.88
C GLU A 233 19.30 -7.36 -12.06
N ARG A 234 18.39 -7.10 -11.12
CA ARG A 234 17.01 -7.55 -11.18
C ARG A 234 16.09 -6.36 -10.89
N PRO A 235 14.99 -6.18 -11.65
CA PRO A 235 14.00 -5.18 -11.30
C PRO A 235 13.44 -5.47 -9.90
N ALA A 236 13.08 -4.41 -9.17
CA ALA A 236 12.31 -4.58 -7.94
C ALA A 236 10.94 -5.20 -8.25
N ASP A 237 10.38 -5.93 -7.30
CA ASP A 237 8.97 -6.31 -7.36
C ASP A 237 8.16 -5.07 -7.02
N ILE A 238 7.21 -4.71 -7.88
CA ILE A 238 6.36 -3.54 -7.71
C ILE A 238 4.91 -3.96 -7.65
N TYR A 239 4.22 -3.50 -6.62
CA TYR A 239 2.78 -3.71 -6.45
C TYR A 239 2.08 -2.36 -6.44
N THR A 240 0.94 -2.26 -7.11
CA THR A 240 0.22 -0.99 -7.19
C THR A 240 -1.25 -1.10 -6.85
N SER A 241 -1.83 0.03 -6.49
CA SER A 241 -3.28 0.20 -6.33
C SER A 241 -3.70 1.57 -6.80
N CYS A 242 -4.81 1.63 -7.53
CA CYS A 242 -5.43 2.88 -7.95
C CYS A 242 -6.78 3.07 -7.27
N MET A 243 -6.97 4.26 -6.69
CA MET A 243 -8.20 4.64 -6.00
C MET A 243 -8.55 6.09 -6.29
N ASP A 244 -9.79 6.45 -5.97
CA ASP A 244 -10.29 7.81 -6.11
C ASP A 244 -10.84 8.29 -4.77
N VAL A 245 -10.67 9.59 -4.54
CA VAL A 245 -11.23 10.34 -3.43
C VAL A 245 -12.18 11.38 -4.00
N ASP A 246 -13.43 11.38 -3.53
CA ASP A 246 -14.40 12.41 -3.87
C ASP A 246 -14.19 13.60 -2.92
N ILE A 247 -13.72 14.71 -3.47
CA ILE A 247 -13.39 15.93 -2.73
C ILE A 247 -14.65 16.79 -2.55
N LEU A 248 -15.09 16.88 -1.30
CA LEU A 248 -16.25 17.63 -0.86
C LEU A 248 -15.95 19.14 -0.78
N PRO A 249 -17.00 20.00 -0.84
CA PRO A 249 -16.83 21.44 -0.59
C PRO A 249 -16.34 21.71 0.84
N GLY A 250 -15.31 22.55 0.96
CA GLY A 250 -14.70 22.92 2.24
C GLY A 250 -13.18 22.85 2.16
N ILE A 251 -12.51 22.94 3.32
CA ILE A 251 -11.08 22.71 3.47
C ILE A 251 -10.79 22.39 4.94
N GLN A 252 -10.00 21.35 5.20
CA GLN A 252 -9.48 21.07 6.53
C GLN A 252 -8.25 21.93 6.78
N GLN A 253 -8.43 22.99 7.56
CA GLN A 253 -7.35 23.87 8.01
C GLN A 253 -6.90 23.49 9.43
N GLY A 254 -5.67 23.86 9.75
CA GLY A 254 -5.09 23.67 11.07
C GLY A 254 -3.83 22.82 11.07
N GLU A 255 -3.19 22.81 12.23
CA GLU A 255 -2.01 22.02 12.56
C GLU A 255 -2.42 20.72 13.26
N VAL A 256 -1.60 19.68 13.11
CA VAL A 256 -1.81 18.41 13.77
C VAL A 256 -1.55 18.54 15.26
N SER A 257 -2.51 18.13 16.08
CA SER A 257 -2.41 18.02 17.53
C SER A 257 -2.65 16.57 17.93
N TYR A 258 -1.70 15.71 17.57
CA TYR A 258 -1.84 14.26 17.72
C TYR A 258 -2.02 13.86 19.19
N VAL A 259 -3.04 13.04 19.48
CA VAL A 259 -3.33 12.51 20.82
C VAL A 259 -2.70 11.13 20.96
N ASP A 260 -1.85 10.92 21.95
CA ASP A 260 -1.25 9.59 22.21
C ASP A 260 -2.26 8.64 22.89
N GLY A 261 -2.01 7.32 22.77
CA GLY A 261 -2.82 6.29 23.45
C GLY A 261 -4.21 6.05 22.84
N GLN A 262 -4.44 6.47 21.60
CA GLN A 262 -5.66 6.17 20.86
C GLN A 262 -5.78 4.67 20.54
N ASP A 263 -7.01 4.21 20.31
CA ASP A 263 -7.25 2.86 19.80
C ASP A 263 -6.57 2.69 18.42
N LEU A 264 -5.60 1.78 18.36
CA LEU A 264 -4.80 1.54 17.16
C LEU A 264 -5.62 1.03 15.97
N ASN A 265 -6.83 0.50 16.19
CA ASN A 265 -7.74 0.18 15.09
C ASN A 265 -8.19 1.42 14.29
N TRP A 266 -8.07 2.61 14.91
CA TRP A 266 -8.59 3.88 14.45
C TRP A 266 -7.58 5.01 14.58
N ALA A 267 -6.28 4.71 14.65
CA ALA A 267 -5.24 5.73 14.82
C ALA A 267 -4.44 5.96 13.52
N GLY A 268 -4.07 7.22 13.29
CA GLY A 268 -3.02 7.61 12.37
C GLY A 268 -1.63 7.21 12.88
N ILE A 269 -0.63 7.28 12.02
CA ILE A 269 0.78 7.13 12.39
C ILE A 269 1.33 8.50 12.74
N LYS A 270 1.56 8.73 14.05
CA LYS A 270 2.03 10.02 14.58
C LYS A 270 3.19 10.62 13.80
N GLN A 271 4.24 9.85 13.52
CA GLN A 271 5.40 10.37 12.78
C GLN A 271 5.02 10.81 11.37
N GLN A 272 4.14 10.09 10.69
CA GLN A 272 3.74 10.42 9.32
C GLN A 272 2.83 11.64 9.26
N MET A 273 2.01 11.88 10.30
CA MET A 273 1.16 13.06 10.39
C MET A 273 1.92 14.34 10.77
N LEU A 274 3.02 14.22 11.52
CA LEU A 274 3.84 15.35 11.96
C LEU A 274 4.98 15.70 10.97
N ALA A 275 5.25 14.86 9.97
CA ALA A 275 6.37 15.00 9.04
C ALA A 275 6.02 15.75 7.75
N ILE A 276 5.22 16.82 7.83
CA ILE A 276 4.72 17.58 6.68
C ILE A 276 5.28 18.99 6.66
#